data_AF-A0A944BSX9-F1
#
_entry.id   AF-A0A944BSX9-F1
#
_cell.length_a   1.000
_cell.length_b   1.000
_cell.length_c   1.000
_cell.angle_alpha   90.00
_cell.angle_beta   90.00
_cell.angle_gamma   90.00
#
_symmetry.space_group_name_H-M   'P 1'
#
loop_
_entity.id
_entity.type
_entity.pdbx_description
1 polymer ?
#
loop_
_entity_poly.entity_id
_entity_poly.type
_entity_poly.pdbx_seq_one_letter_code
_entity_poly.pdbx_strand_id
1 'polypeptide(L)' 'MERTYIKRKVEETLLEVAKYFPVIIVTGPRQSGKSTLIKHLFPNFEHCSLEDYDVRSVAIDDPKR' A
#
# COMPACT_ATOMS: atom_id res chain seq x y z
N MET A 1 14.34 3.63 20.04
CA MET A 1 14.11 4.82 19.18
C MET A 1 12.67 4.77 18.71
N GLU A 2 11.84 5.68 19.20
CA GLU A 2 10.47 5.84 18.74
C GLU A 2 10.53 6.32 17.28
N ARG A 3 10.04 5.51 16.33
CA ARG A 3 10.08 5.87 14.91
C ARG A 3 8.90 6.77 14.60
N THR A 4 9.10 8.07 14.76
CA THR A 4 8.13 9.09 14.34
C THR A 4 7.93 9.05 12.84
N TYR A 5 6.67 9.02 12.41
CA TYR A 5 6.31 9.06 11.00
C TYR A 5 6.69 10.42 10.38
N ILE A 6 7.26 10.39 9.17
CA ILE A 6 7.62 11.60 8.42
C ILE A 6 6.51 11.87 7.40
N LYS A 7 5.83 13.01 7.57
CA LYS A 7 4.78 13.47 6.65
C LYS A 7 5.30 13.53 5.20
N ARG A 8 4.62 12.84 4.28
CA ARG A 8 4.96 12.79 2.86
C ARG A 8 4.11 13.79 2.08
N LYS A 9 4.73 14.49 1.13
CA LYS A 9 4.04 15.47 0.27
C LYS A 9 2.87 14.87 -0.53
N VAL A 10 2.95 13.58 -0.86
CA VAL A 10 1.96 12.88 -1.70
C VAL A 10 0.68 12.48 -0.95
N GLU A 11 0.64 12.63 0.38
CA GLU A 11 -0.50 12.17 1.20
C GLU A 11 -1.82 12.78 0.76
N GLU A 12 -1.86 14.09 0.54
CA GLU A 12 -3.09 14.81 0.18
C GLU A 12 -3.63 14.36 -1.18
N THR A 13 -2.74 14.21 -2.18
CA THR A 13 -3.11 13.67 -3.48
C THR A 13 -3.62 12.24 -3.36
N LEU A 14 -2.96 11.40 -2.56
CA LEU A 14 -3.31 9.99 -2.40
C LEU A 14 -4.68 9.81 -1.72
N LEU A 15 -4.98 10.61 -0.70
CA LEU A 15 -6.29 10.62 -0.03
C LEU A 15 -7.40 11.15 -0.94
N GLU A 16 -7.11 12.14 -1.80
CA GLU A 16 -8.09 12.67 -2.73
C GLU A 16 -8.43 11.66 -3.83
N VAL A 17 -7.42 11.08 -4.49
CA VAL A 17 -7.65 10.10 -5.57
C VAL A 17 -8.31 8.82 -5.05
N ALA A 18 -8.09 8.43 -3.78
CA ALA A 18 -8.76 7.29 -3.15
C ALA A 18 -10.28 7.43 -3.04
N LYS A 19 -10.82 8.66 -3.16
CA LYS A 19 -12.27 8.89 -3.20
C LYS A 19 -12.90 8.51 -4.54
N TYR A 20 -12.11 8.52 -5.62
CA TYR A 20 -12.62 8.38 -6.99
C TYR A 20 -12.15 7.11 -7.69
N PHE A 21 -10.97 6.60 -7.33
CA PHE A 21 -10.36 5.44 -7.98
C PHE A 21 -10.42 4.21 -7.08
N PRO A 22 -11.04 3.10 -7.53
CA PRO A 22 -11.11 1.88 -6.75
C PRO A 22 -9.76 1.17 -6.63
N VAL A 23 -8.81 1.48 -7.52
CA VAL A 23 -7.48 0.87 -7.55
C VAL A 23 -6.44 1.97 -7.72
N ILE A 24 -5.44 2.00 -6.83
CA ILE A 24 -4.35 2.97 -6.86
C ILE A 24 -3.02 2.22 -6.73
N ILE A 25 -2.06 2.56 -7.58
CA ILE A 25 -0.72 2.00 -7.55
C ILE A 25 0.26 3.08 -7.07
N VAL A 26 0.93 2.83 -5.95
CA VAL A 26 2.00 3.69 -5.43
C VAL A 26 3.36 3.13 -5.83
N THR A 27 4.03 3.80 -6.75
CA THR A 27 5.35 3.39 -7.27
C THR A 27 6.49 4.20 -6.64
N GLY A 28 7.73 3.77 -6.87
CA GLY A 28 8.94 4.48 -6.44
C GLY A 28 10.07 3.56 -5.98
N PRO A 29 11.28 4.10 -5.71
CA PRO A 29 12.48 3.33 -5.40
C PRO A 29 12.30 2.32 -4.25
N ARG A 30 13.07 1.22 -4.25
CA ARG A 30 13.11 0.27 -3.12
C ARG A 30 13.50 1.02 -1.84
N GLN A 31 12.90 0.64 -0.70
CA GLN A 31 13.15 1.25 0.62
C GLN A 31 12.82 2.75 0.77
N SER A 32 12.08 3.37 -0.16
CA SER A 32 11.60 4.77 -0.02
C SER A 32 10.48 4.99 1.02
N GLY A 33 9.99 3.92 1.66
CA GLY A 33 8.96 4.00 2.70
C GLY A 33 7.51 3.89 2.21
N LYS A 34 7.29 3.37 0.99
CA LYS A 34 5.95 3.21 0.38
C LYS A 34 4.97 2.43 1.27
N SER A 35 5.38 1.25 1.75
CA SER A 35 4.53 0.43 2.62
C SER A 35 4.22 1.13 3.94
N THR A 36 5.15 1.92 4.48
CA THR A 36 4.92 2.72 5.68
C THR A 36 3.89 3.82 5.42
N LEU A 37 3.98 4.52 4.29
CA LEU A 37 3.01 5.54 3.87
C LEU A 37 1.59 4.95 3.76
N ILE A 38 1.45 3.83 3.04
CA ILE A 38 0.14 3.19 2.82
C ILE A 38 -0.46 2.72 4.15
N LYS A 39 0.33 2.02 5.00
CA LYS A 39 -0.13 1.58 6.33
C LYS A 39 -0.50 2.73 7.25
N HIS A 40 0.15 3.89 7.11
CA HIS A 40 -0.14 5.07 7.90
C HIS A 40 -1.45 5.74 7.47
N LEU A 41 -1.68 5.91 6.16
CA LEU A 41 -2.87 6.58 5.63
C LEU A 41 -4.12 5.71 5.63
N PHE A 42 -3.94 4.39 5.48
CA PHE A 42 -5.03 3.42 5.38
C PHE A 42 -4.86 2.31 6.43
N PRO A 43 -4.95 2.62 7.73
CA PRO A 43 -4.68 1.66 8.80
C PRO A 43 -5.66 0.49 8.85
N ASN A 44 -6.85 0.66 8.26
CA ASN A 44 -7.91 -0.34 8.22
C ASN A 44 -7.86 -1.23 6.97
N PHE A 45 -6.88 -1.03 6.08
CA PHE A 45 -6.78 -1.85 4.87
C PHE A 45 -6.06 -3.15 5.18
N GLU A 46 -6.56 -4.25 4.62
CA GLU A 46 -5.84 -5.51 4.65
C GLU A 46 -4.54 -5.39 3.86
N HIS A 47 -3.45 -5.82 4.50
CA HIS A 47 -2.13 -5.75 3.90
C HIS A 47 -1.72 -7.13 3.38
N CYS A 48 -1.73 -7.30 2.06
CA CYS A 48 -1.16 -8.47 1.40
C CYS A 48 0.26 -8.16 0.88
N SER A 49 1.12 -9.18 0.87
CA SER A 49 2.44 -9.10 0.25
C SER A 49 2.57 -10.20 -0.80
N LEU A 50 2.78 -9.83 -2.05
CA LEU A 50 3.03 -10.81 -3.13
C LEU A 50 4.46 -11.39 -3.11
N GLU A 51 5.28 -10.98 -2.14
CA GLU A 51 6.54 -11.68 -1.83
C GLU A 51 6.29 -12.96 -1.03
N ASP A 52 5.13 -13.09 -0.38
CA ASP A 52 4.68 -14.32 0.26
C ASP A 52 4.21 -15.30 -0.83
N TYR A 53 4.75 -16.52 -0.79
CA TYR A 53 4.48 -17.54 -1.79
C TYR A 53 3.01 -17.95 -1.83
N ASP A 54 2.37 -18.08 -0.67
CA ASP A 54 0.98 -18.54 -0.59
C ASP A 54 0.04 -17.45 -1.13
N VAL A 55 0.26 -16.20 -0.71
CA VAL A 55 -0.51 -15.04 -1.21
C VAL A 55 -0.34 -14.87 -2.72
N ARG A 56 0.90 -15.01 -3.22
CA ARG A 56 1.20 -14.92 -4.65
C ARG A 56 0.52 -16.03 -5.44
N SER A 57 0.55 -17.27 -4.94
CA SER A 57 -0.05 -18.42 -5.62
C SER A 57 -1.57 -18.25 -5.72
N VAL A 58 -2.23 -17.83 -4.64
CA VAL A 58 -3.68 -17.50 -4.66
C VAL A 58 -4.00 -16.43 -5.70
N ALA A 59 -3.23 -15.34 -5.73
CA ALA A 59 -3.46 -14.23 -6.67
C ALA A 59 -3.29 -14.63 -8.14
N ILE A 60 -2.48 -15.65 -8.44
CA ILE A 60 -2.24 -16.15 -9.80
C ILE A 60 -3.26 -17.23 -10.18
N ASP A 61 -3.48 -18.19 -9.28
CA ASP A 61 -4.21 -19.43 -9.57
C ASP A 61 -5.74 -19.29 -9.39
N ASP A 62 -6.21 -18.34 -8.57
CA ASP A 62 -7.65 -18.05 -8.38
C ASP A 62 -7.93 -16.53 -8.24
N PRO A 63 -7.99 -15.79 -9.37
CA PRO A 63 -8.16 -14.34 -9.36
C PRO A 63 -9.59 -13.86 -9.02
N LYS A 64 -10.55 -14.77 -8.76
CA LYS A 64 -11.95 -14.44 -8.49
C LYS A 64 -12.33 -14.41 -7.01
N ARG A 65 -11.41 -14.75 -6.12
CA ARG A 65 -11.66 -14.81 -4.69
C ARG A 65 -11.60 -13.45 -4.01
#